data_AF-A0AAU9RHR5-F1
#
_entry.id   AF-A0AAU9RHR5-F1
#
_cell.length_a   1.000
_cell.length_b   1.000
_cell.length_c   1.000
_cell.angle_alpha   90.00
_cell.angle_beta   90.00
_cell.angle_gamma   90.00
#
_symmetry.space_group_name_H-M   'P 1'
#
loop_
_entity.id
_entity.type
_entity.pdbx_description
1 polymer ?
#
loop_
_entity_poly.entity_id
_entity_poly.type
_entity_poly.pdbx_seq_one_letter_code
_entity_poly.pdbx_strand_id
1 'polypeptide(L)'
;MGEKGNSMRPSEMESRCLVALDSENSSKNRSADVLPFDSNRVILNPCKDYRPSARGYINASFIQTSSSESISRFIATQGPLPHTFEDFWEMIIQCRCPLIVMLTRLIDNDKRVNMYP
;
A
#
# COMPACT_ATOMS: atom_id res chain seq x y z
N MET A 1 -4.95 -15.15 -27.93
CA MET A 1 -3.99 -14.05 -28.15
C MET A 1 -3.51 -13.62 -26.78
N GLY A 2 -2.37 -14.14 -26.31
CA GLY A 2 -1.92 -13.91 -24.93
C GLY A 2 -1.44 -12.47 -24.74
N GLU A 3 -1.96 -11.78 -23.72
CA GLU A 3 -1.40 -10.50 -23.28
C GLU A 3 0.06 -10.74 -22.87
N LYS A 4 0.99 -10.09 -23.56
CA LYS A 4 2.38 -10.03 -23.12
C LYS A 4 2.39 -9.24 -21.82
N GLY A 5 2.63 -9.93 -20.70
CA GLY A 5 2.90 -9.28 -19.41
C GLY A 5 4.05 -8.30 -19.61
N ASN A 6 3.77 -7.01 -19.45
CA ASN A 6 4.75 -5.95 -19.64
C ASN A 6 5.73 -5.99 -18.45
N SER A 7 6.82 -6.75 -18.58
CA SER A 7 7.83 -6.90 -17.51
C SER A 7 8.71 -5.65 -17.47
N MET A 8 8.53 -4.83 -16.43
CA MET A 8 9.43 -3.72 -16.13
C MET A 8 10.78 -4.25 -15.67
N ARG A 9 11.87 -3.59 -16.07
CA ARG A 9 13.22 -3.96 -15.61
C ARG A 9 13.37 -3.68 -14.11
N PRO A 10 14.15 -4.47 -13.35
CA PRO A 10 14.35 -4.24 -11.92
C PRO A 10 14.82 -2.81 -11.58
N SER A 11 15.76 -2.27 -12.36
CA SER A 11 16.24 -0.89 -12.18
C SER A 11 15.16 0.17 -12.44
N GLU A 12 14.24 -0.07 -13.36
CA GLU A 12 13.09 0.80 -13.60
C GLU A 12 12.10 0.73 -12.43
N MET A 13 11.88 -0.46 -11.86
CA MET A 13 11.06 -0.63 -10.67
C MET A 13 11.65 0.08 -9.45
N GLU A 14 12.96 -0.08 -9.20
CA GLU A 14 13.67 0.58 -8.10
C GLU A 14 13.56 2.09 -8.16
N SER A 15 13.74 2.67 -9.35
CA SER A 15 13.64 4.13 -9.57
C SER A 15 12.25 4.71 -9.27
N ARG A 16 11.21 3.87 -9.28
CA ARG A 16 9.81 4.28 -9.08
C ARG A 16 9.30 4.02 -7.66
N CYS A 17 10.10 3.38 -6.81
CA CYS A 17 9.71 2.94 -5.46
C CYS A 17 10.66 3.49 -4.39
N LEU A 18 11.29 4.65 -4.61
CA LEU A 18 12.37 5.16 -3.76
C LEU A 18 11.91 5.37 -2.32
N VAL A 19 10.68 5.84 -2.09
CA VAL A 19 10.16 6.05 -0.73
C VAL A 19 9.92 4.70 -0.04
N ALA A 20 9.43 3.71 -0.77
CA ALA A 20 9.17 2.37 -0.25
C ALA A 20 10.46 1.59 0.06
N LEU A 21 11.53 1.87 -0.69
CA LEU A 21 12.86 1.29 -0.54
C LEU A 21 13.73 2.00 0.52
N ASP A 22 13.28 3.15 1.04
CA ASP A 22 13.98 3.83 2.12
C ASP A 22 14.12 2.91 3.34
N SER A 23 15.31 2.88 3.94
CA SER A 23 15.61 2.06 5.11
C SER A 23 14.61 2.27 6.25
N GLU A 24 14.10 3.49 6.43
CA GLU A 24 13.11 3.81 7.48
C GLU A 24 11.74 3.17 7.22
N ASN A 25 11.43 2.88 5.95
CA ASN A 25 10.15 2.37 5.50
C ASN A 25 10.17 0.87 5.19
N SER A 26 11.36 0.28 5.04
CA SER A 26 11.56 -1.14 4.72
C SER A 26 10.77 -2.07 5.66
N SER A 27 10.75 -1.78 6.97
CA SER A 27 10.03 -2.56 7.98
C SER A 27 8.51 -2.50 7.84
N LYS A 28 7.97 -1.50 7.14
CA LYS A 28 6.52 -1.32 6.91
C LYS A 28 6.03 -2.13 5.71
N ASN A 29 6.91 -2.77 4.95
CA ASN A 29 6.58 -3.61 3.81
C ASN A 29 6.44 -5.07 4.23
N ARG A 30 5.34 -5.72 3.84
CA ARG A 30 5.15 -7.16 4.06
C ARG A 30 6.08 -8.01 3.18
N SER A 31 6.38 -7.54 1.97
CA SER A 31 7.35 -8.14 1.05
C SER A 31 8.12 -7.04 0.33
N ALA A 32 9.40 -7.28 0.07
CA ALA A 32 10.23 -6.40 -0.76
C ALA A 32 9.86 -6.45 -2.25
N ASP A 33 9.14 -7.50 -2.67
CA ASP A 33 8.74 -7.69 -4.08
C ASP A 33 7.48 -6.91 -4.45
N VAL A 34 6.74 -6.39 -3.45
CA VAL A 34 5.46 -5.71 -3.64
C VAL A 34 5.50 -4.36 -2.96
N LEU A 35 5.90 -3.34 -3.73
CA LEU A 35 6.07 -1.96 -3.28
C LEU A 35 5.16 -1.01 -4.07
N PRO A 36 4.61 0.03 -3.42
CA PRO A 36 3.84 1.06 -4.12
C PRO A 36 4.78 1.96 -4.92
N PHE A 37 4.34 2.42 -6.10
CA PHE A 37 5.08 3.43 -6.83
C PHE A 37 4.94 4.81 -6.17
N ASP A 38 6.01 5.59 -6.17
CA ASP A 38 6.04 6.95 -5.64
C ASP A 38 5.00 7.86 -6.30
N SER A 39 4.69 7.60 -7.58
CA SER A 39 3.75 8.38 -8.38
C SER A 39 2.28 8.27 -7.94
N ASN A 40 1.90 7.18 -7.29
CA ASN A 40 0.51 6.93 -6.90
C ASN A 40 0.34 6.31 -5.51
N ARG A 41 1.40 6.27 -4.70
CA ARG A 41 1.30 5.85 -3.30
C ARG A 41 0.35 6.75 -2.53
N VAL A 42 -0.30 6.18 -1.51
CA VAL A 42 -1.01 6.99 -0.52
C VAL A 42 0.02 7.67 0.39
N ILE A 43 -0.23 8.94 0.72
CA ILE A 43 0.64 9.74 1.59
C ILE A 43 -0.18 10.11 2.82
N LEU A 44 0.20 9.59 3.98
CA LEU A 44 -0.40 9.98 5.27
C LEU A 44 0.03 11.40 5.63
N ASN A 45 -0.92 12.16 6.19
CA ASN A 45 -0.64 13.48 6.70
C ASN A 45 0.33 13.37 7.89
N PRO A 46 1.20 14.37 8.12
CA PRO A 46 2.06 14.37 9.30
C PRO A 46 1.21 14.39 10.58
N CYS A 47 1.22 13.31 11.34
CA CYS A 47 0.71 13.32 12.70
C CYS A 47 1.72 14.01 13.62
N LYS A 48 1.26 14.98 14.42
CA LYS A 48 2.12 15.83 15.26
C LYS A 48 2.96 15.04 16.27
N ASP A 49 2.55 13.81 16.59
CA ASP A 49 3.06 13.08 17.74
C ASP A 49 3.94 11.87 17.37
N TYR A 50 4.12 11.50 16.09
CA TYR A 50 4.72 10.18 15.82
C TYR A 50 5.79 10.04 14.72
N ARG A 51 5.84 10.82 13.61
CA ARG A 51 6.78 10.46 12.52
C ARG A 51 7.27 11.63 11.64
N PRO A 52 8.34 12.35 12.03
CA PRO A 52 9.01 13.30 11.13
C PRO A 52 9.70 12.63 9.93
N SER A 53 10.11 11.37 10.08
CA SER A 53 11.12 10.75 9.20
C SER A 53 10.51 9.91 8.05
N ALA A 54 9.35 9.28 8.26
CA ALA A 54 8.77 8.30 7.33
C ALA A 54 8.07 8.88 6.08
N ARG A 55 8.16 10.18 5.77
CA ARG A 55 7.53 10.84 4.58
C ARG A 55 6.05 10.45 4.33
N GLY A 56 5.30 10.23 5.41
CA GLY A 56 3.89 9.79 5.36
C GLY A 56 3.70 8.41 4.72
N TYR A 57 4.69 7.51 4.84
CA TYR A 57 4.69 6.23 4.14
C TYR A 57 3.73 5.20 4.73
N ILE A 58 2.93 4.62 3.84
CA ILE A 58 2.19 3.38 3.98
C ILE A 58 2.28 2.60 2.66
N ASN A 59 2.36 1.26 2.72
CA ASN A 59 2.36 0.42 1.51
C ASN A 59 0.93 0.31 0.94
N ALA A 60 0.52 1.37 0.24
CA ALA A 60 -0.78 1.48 -0.42
C ALA A 60 -0.67 2.38 -1.65
N SER A 61 -1.49 2.13 -2.68
CA SER A 61 -1.54 2.89 -3.93
C SER A 61 -2.97 3.25 -4.30
N PHE A 62 -3.16 4.47 -4.80
CA PHE A 62 -4.38 4.85 -5.50
C PHE A 62 -4.45 4.13 -6.85
N ILE A 63 -5.59 3.53 -7.12
CA ILE A 63 -5.93 2.92 -8.41
C ILE A 63 -7.13 3.65 -8.95
N GLN A 64 -7.00 4.15 -10.18
CA GLN A 64 -8.11 4.72 -10.92
C GLN A 64 -8.36 3.86 -12.15
N THR A 65 -9.58 3.37 -12.29
CA THR A 65 -10.02 2.68 -13.50
C THR A 65 -11.06 3.54 -14.20
N SER A 66 -10.89 3.72 -15.51
CA SER A 66 -11.89 4.35 -16.36
C SER A 66 -12.60 3.27 -17.16
N SER A 67 -13.90 3.15 -16.95
CA SER A 67 -14.79 2.46 -17.89
C SER A 67 -15.51 3.49 -18.77
N SER A 68 -16.18 3.05 -19.83
CA SER A 68 -16.99 3.93 -20.70
C SER A 68 -18.08 4.68 -19.94
N GLU A 69 -18.48 4.20 -18.76
CA GLU A 69 -19.65 4.68 -18.02
C GLU A 69 -19.29 5.32 -16.66
N SER A 70 -18.09 5.06 -16.11
CA SER A 70 -17.68 5.61 -14.82
C SER A 70 -16.18 5.54 -14.54
N ILE A 71 -15.71 6.43 -13.66
CA ILE A 71 -14.38 6.39 -13.06
C ILE A 71 -14.50 5.79 -11.68
N SER A 72 -13.92 4.62 -11.47
CA SER A 72 -13.83 3.99 -10.14
C SER A 72 -12.47 4.30 -9.52
N ARG A 73 -12.49 4.67 -8.23
CA ARG A 73 -11.28 4.92 -7.43
C ARG A 73 -11.19 3.90 -6.31
N PHE A 74 -10.05 3.24 -6.22
CA PHE A 74 -9.74 2.26 -5.19
C PHE A 74 -8.42 2.61 -4.53
N ILE A 75 -8.20 2.05 -3.35
CA ILE A 75 -6.89 1.96 -2.73
C ILE A 75 -6.55 0.48 -2.66
N ALA A 76 -5.48 0.08 -3.34
CA ALA A 76 -4.88 -1.22 -3.12
C ALA A 76 -3.81 -1.08 -2.03
N THR A 77 -3.86 -1.95 -1.03
CA THR A 77 -2.94 -1.91 0.10
C THR A 77 -2.58 -3.32 0.54
N GLN A 78 -1.41 -3.48 1.15
CA GLN A 78 -1.07 -4.72 1.81
C GLN A 78 -2.00 -4.97 3.01
N GLY A 79 -2.19 -6.22 3.41
CA GLY A 79 -2.73 -6.51 4.74
C GLY A 79 -1.81 -5.92 5.81
N PRO A 80 -2.30 -5.08 6.74
CA PRO A 80 -1.43 -4.34 7.64
C PRO A 80 -0.66 -5.28 8.58
N LEU A 81 0.52 -4.83 8.98
CA LEU A 81 1.39 -5.49 9.95
C LEU A 81 1.03 -4.99 11.35
N PRO A 82 1.41 -5.72 12.42
CA PRO A 82 1.12 -5.29 13.79
C PRO A 82 1.55 -3.84 14.10
N HIS A 83 2.71 -3.42 13.61
CA HIS A 83 3.25 -2.06 13.80
C HIS A 83 2.79 -1.04 12.75
N THR A 84 1.88 -1.41 11.85
CA THR A 84 1.30 -0.51 10.83
C THR A 84 -0.24 -0.44 10.92
N PHE A 85 -0.86 -0.92 12.01
CA PHE A 85 -2.32 -0.81 12.19
C PHE A 85 -2.78 0.64 12.30
N GLU A 86 -2.05 1.46 13.03
CA GLU A 86 -2.37 2.89 13.16
C GLU A 86 -2.29 3.60 11.80
N ASP A 87 -1.21 3.38 11.04
CA ASP A 87 -1.04 3.91 9.69
C ASP A 87 -2.22 3.49 8.77
N PHE A 88 -2.69 2.23 8.88
CA PHE A 88 -3.81 1.71 8.10
C PHE A 88 -5.14 2.38 8.44
N TRP A 89 -5.44 2.58 9.73
CA TRP A 89 -6.66 3.26 10.16
C TRP A 89 -6.60 4.76 9.86
N GLU A 90 -5.43 5.39 10.00
CA GLU A 90 -5.22 6.78 9.60
C GLU A 90 -5.48 6.96 8.11
N MET A 91 -4.99 6.05 7.27
CA MET A 91 -5.29 6.03 5.83
C MET A 91 -6.79 5.99 5.55
N ILE A 92 -7.53 5.11 6.23
CA ILE A 92 -8.98 4.94 6.05
C ILE A 92 -9.73 6.22 6.40
N ILE A 93 -9.39 6.82 7.55
CA ILE A 93 -10.01 8.06 8.02
C ILE A 93 -9.68 9.21 7.07
N GLN A 94 -8.41 9.38 6.74
CA GLN A 94 -7.92 10.45 5.86
C GLN A 94 -8.55 10.38 4.47
N CYS A 95 -8.60 9.18 3.88
CA CYS A 95 -9.14 8.96 2.55
C CYS A 95 -10.67 8.81 2.53
N ARG A 96 -11.33 8.86 3.70
CA ARG A 96 -12.77 8.67 3.87
C ARG A 96 -13.28 7.39 3.19
N CYS A 97 -12.56 6.28 3.36
CA CYS A 97 -12.92 5.01 2.75
C CYS A 97 -14.22 4.47 3.37
N PRO A 98 -15.32 4.33 2.60
CA PRO A 98 -16.60 3.88 3.15
C PRO A 98 -16.72 2.35 3.23
N LEU A 99 -15.83 1.61 2.56
CA LEU A 99 -15.86 0.16 2.47
C LEU A 99 -14.43 -0.38 2.43
N ILE A 100 -14.21 -1.45 3.20
CA ILE A 100 -12.96 -2.23 3.18
C ILE A 100 -13.31 -3.62 2.65
N VAL A 101 -12.64 -4.05 1.59
CA VAL A 101 -12.78 -5.39 1.02
C VAL A 101 -11.48 -6.15 1.25
N MET A 102 -11.54 -7.21 2.06
CA MET A 102 -10.39 -8.09 2.33
C MET A 102 -10.46 -9.32 1.43
N LEU A 103 -9.44 -9.49 0.58
CA LEU A 103 -9.39 -10.58 -0.42
C LEU A 103 -8.63 -11.83 0.07
N THR A 104 -8.06 -11.79 1.27
CA THR A 104 -7.26 -12.88 1.85
C THR A 104 -7.93 -13.46 3.08
N ARG A 105 -7.61 -14.73 3.38
CA ARG A 105 -7.96 -15.32 4.68
C ARG A 105 -7.06 -14.73 5.77
N LEU A 106 -7.53 -14.73 7.02
CA LEU A 106 -6.75 -14.31 8.19
C LEU A 106 -5.53 -15.21 8.47
N ILE A 107 -5.55 -16.43 7.95
CA ILE A 107 -4.47 -17.39 8.09
C ILE A 107 -4.10 -17.85 6.68
N ASP A 108 -2.92 -17.41 6.23
CA ASP A 108 -2.21 -18.06 5.15
C ASP A 108 -1.13 -18.94 5.79
N ASN A 109 -0.96 -20.14 5.23
CA ASN A 109 -0.20 -21.23 5.84
C ASN A 109 1.09 -20.77 6.53
N ASP A 110 1.16 -21.00 7.85
CA ASP A 110 2.28 -20.77 8.78
C ASP A 110 2.64 -19.33 9.21
N LYS A 111 1.95 -18.28 8.74
CA LYS A 111 2.12 -16.91 9.28
C LYS A 111 0.77 -16.23 9.51
N ARG A 112 0.37 -16.12 10.79
CA ARG A 112 -0.89 -15.44 11.17
C ARG A 112 -0.89 -13.99 10.68
N VAL A 113 -1.88 -13.63 9.88
CA VAL A 113 -2.22 -12.23 9.58
C VAL A 113 -3.24 -11.82 10.64
N ASN A 114 -2.77 -11.33 11.78
CA ASN A 114 -3.67 -10.84 12.81
C ASN A 114 -4.30 -9.54 12.32
N MET A 115 -5.60 -9.56 12.06
CA MET A 115 -6.44 -8.36 12.05
C MET A 115 -7.37 -8.56 13.24
N TYR A 116 -7.17 -7.78 14.30
CA TYR A 116 -8.11 -7.81 15.44
C TYR A 116 -9.41 -7.11 15.04
N PRO A 117 -10.56 -7.57 15.54
CA PRO A 117 -11.89 -7.03 15.23
C PRO A 117 -12.08 -5.59 15.71
#